data_AF-A0A7J4ZRV4-F1
#
_entry.id   AF-A0A7J4ZRV4-F1
#
_cell.length_a   1.000
_cell.length_b   1.000
_cell.length_c   1.000
_cell.angle_alpha   90.00
_cell.angle_beta   90.00
_cell.angle_gamma   90.00
#
_symmetry.space_group_name_H-M   'P 1'
#
loop_
_entity.id
_entity.type
_entity.pdbx_description
1 polymer ?
#
loop_
_entity_poly.entity_id
_entity_poly.type
_entity_poly.pdbx_seq_one_letter_code
_entity_poly.pdbx_strand_id
1 'polypeptide(L)'
;MKKLTVVLAVVLATAGTPAALVAADAPQNAGPEIIKLKMGDLYLIFKHWRHQKWSNRECLRCHTAQEWKIKNWDKEVAHQICIPCHDQGKKGPVDCKECHGPTYTSMKKDAP
;
A
#
# COMPACT_ATOMS: atom_id res chain seq x y z
N MET A 1 -37.74 2.91 -58.65
CA MET A 1 -37.47 1.84 -59.63
C MET A 1 -36.68 0.74 -58.95
N LYS A 2 -37.17 -0.49 -59.10
CA LYS A 2 -36.62 -1.75 -58.58
C LYS A 2 -35.17 -1.92 -59.04
N LYS A 3 -34.30 -2.43 -58.16
CA LYS A 3 -33.35 -3.52 -58.45
C LYS A 3 -32.75 -4.00 -57.12
N LEU A 4 -33.31 -5.11 -56.64
CA LEU A 4 -32.62 -6.01 -55.72
C LEU A 4 -31.47 -6.67 -56.49
N THR A 5 -30.29 -6.68 -55.91
CA THR A 5 -29.32 -7.75 -56.13
C THR A 5 -28.72 -8.11 -54.78
N VAL A 6 -29.19 -9.22 -54.24
CA VAL A 6 -28.60 -9.94 -53.13
C VAL A 6 -27.39 -10.70 -53.68
N VAL A 7 -26.21 -10.50 -53.11
CA VAL A 7 -25.12 -11.48 -53.15
C VAL A 7 -24.70 -11.78 -51.72
N LEU A 8 -24.66 -13.08 -51.47
CA LEU A 8 -24.58 -13.80 -50.21
C LEU A 8 -23.11 -14.08 -49.82
N ALA A 9 -22.86 -14.07 -48.50
CA ALA A 9 -21.71 -14.61 -47.74
C ALA A 9 -20.37 -13.86 -47.92
N VAL A 10 -19.66 -13.46 -46.86
CA VAL A 10 -19.12 -14.34 -45.81
C VAL A 10 -19.25 -13.71 -44.41
N VAL A 11 -19.67 -14.57 -43.48
CA VAL A 11 -19.77 -14.36 -42.04
C VAL A 11 -18.38 -14.06 -41.47
N LEU A 12 -18.13 -12.83 -41.02
CA LEU A 12 -17.14 -12.58 -39.96
C LEU A 12 -17.90 -12.50 -38.65
N ALA A 13 -17.92 -13.62 -37.94
CA ALA A 13 -18.32 -13.68 -36.55
C ALA A 13 -17.30 -12.90 -35.71
N THR A 14 -17.53 -11.61 -35.48
CA THR A 14 -16.89 -10.91 -34.37
C THR A 14 -17.57 -11.40 -33.10
N ALA A 15 -17.04 -12.48 -32.55
CA ALA A 15 -17.44 -13.03 -31.26
C ALA A 15 -17.41 -11.91 -30.22
N GLY A 16 -18.58 -11.54 -29.72
CA GLY A 16 -18.68 -10.86 -28.44
C GLY A 16 -18.13 -11.77 -27.35
N THR A 17 -17.21 -11.25 -26.57
CA THR A 17 -16.87 -11.73 -25.22
C THR A 17 -16.16 -10.59 -24.49
N PRO A 18 -16.27 -10.56 -23.16
CA PRO A 18 -16.91 -9.47 -22.44
C PRO A 18 -15.91 -8.40 -22.03
N ALA A 19 -16.46 -7.28 -21.56
CA ALA A 19 -15.75 -6.28 -20.79
C ALA A 19 -14.75 -6.96 -19.83
N ALA A 20 -13.46 -6.86 -20.16
CA ALA A 20 -12.44 -6.91 -19.14
C ALA A 20 -12.77 -5.75 -18.21
N LEU A 21 -13.46 -6.08 -17.12
CA LEU A 21 -13.58 -5.23 -15.95
C LEU A 21 -12.19 -4.64 -15.74
N VAL A 22 -12.10 -3.32 -15.88
CA VAL A 22 -10.92 -2.55 -15.51
C VAL A 22 -10.60 -2.99 -14.09
N ALA A 23 -9.55 -3.81 -13.95
CA ALA A 23 -8.97 -4.09 -12.66
C ALA A 23 -8.52 -2.74 -12.14
N ALA A 24 -9.33 -2.14 -11.27
CA ALA A 24 -9.06 -0.84 -10.69
C ALA A 24 -7.62 -0.86 -10.16
N ASP A 25 -6.81 0.02 -10.74
CA ASP A 25 -5.38 0.21 -10.56
C ASP A 25 -4.84 -0.30 -9.22
N ALA A 26 -4.48 -1.59 -9.16
CA ALA A 26 -3.62 -2.07 -8.10
C ALA A 26 -2.31 -1.28 -8.23
N PRO A 27 -1.87 -0.51 -7.21
CA PRO A 27 -0.74 0.36 -7.40
C PRO A 27 0.51 -0.46 -7.73
N GLN A 28 1.21 -0.07 -8.79
CA GLN A 28 2.33 -0.81 -9.36
C GLN A 28 3.52 -1.04 -8.40
N ASN A 29 3.48 -0.55 -7.15
CA ASN A 29 4.49 -0.74 -6.10
C ASN A 29 3.86 -0.73 -4.69
N ALA A 30 2.76 -1.46 -4.49
CA ALA A 30 2.17 -1.60 -3.16
C ALA A 30 3.10 -2.45 -2.28
N GLY A 31 3.60 -1.88 -1.19
CA GLY A 31 4.25 -2.69 -0.16
C GLY A 31 3.21 -3.43 0.68
N PRO A 32 3.64 -4.17 1.72
CA PRO A 32 2.73 -4.87 2.61
C PRO A 32 1.66 -3.93 3.15
N GLU A 33 0.44 -4.44 3.36
CA GLU A 33 -0.61 -3.64 3.97
C GLU A 33 -0.21 -3.28 5.41
N ILE A 34 0.16 -4.29 6.19
CA ILE A 34 0.57 -4.15 7.58
C ILE A 34 1.97 -4.75 7.73
N ILE A 35 2.84 -4.03 8.44
CA ILE A 35 4.12 -4.52 8.93
C ILE A 35 4.04 -4.52 10.45
N LYS A 36 4.47 -5.61 11.08
CA LYS A 36 4.54 -5.73 12.53
C LYS A 36 5.98 -5.55 12.98
N LEU A 37 6.28 -4.38 13.52
CA LEU A 37 7.62 -4.00 13.94
C LEU A 37 7.84 -4.49 15.36
N LYS A 38 8.70 -5.50 15.55
CA LYS A 38 8.96 -6.10 16.86
C LYS A 38 9.67 -5.09 17.77
N MET A 39 9.19 -4.99 19.00
CA MET A 39 9.78 -4.22 20.08
C MET A 39 9.59 -4.99 21.40
N GLY A 40 10.66 -5.65 21.86
CA GLY A 40 10.56 -6.58 22.98
C GLY A 40 9.54 -7.69 22.69
N ASP A 41 8.59 -7.88 23.60
CA ASP A 41 7.49 -8.85 23.48
C ASP A 41 6.27 -8.32 22.71
N LEU A 42 6.28 -7.03 22.36
CA LEU A 42 5.21 -6.39 21.61
C LEU A 42 5.60 -6.21 20.14
N TYR A 43 4.59 -6.05 19.31
CA TYR A 43 4.71 -5.62 17.93
C TYR A 43 3.95 -4.31 17.77
N LEU A 44 4.60 -3.30 17.21
CA LEU A 44 3.94 -2.10 16.71
C LEU A 44 3.30 -2.42 15.35
N ILE A 45 1.99 -2.18 15.23
CA ILE A 45 1.20 -2.44 14.03
C ILE A 45 1.32 -1.25 13.09
N PHE A 46 2.24 -1.34 12.12
CA PHE A 46 2.48 -0.29 11.14
C PHE A 46 1.68 -0.52 9.86
N LYS A 47 0.68 0.34 9.61
CA LYS A 47 -0.11 0.31 8.37
C LYS A 47 0.68 0.92 7.21
N HIS A 48 1.61 0.15 6.63
CA HIS A 48 2.53 0.61 5.59
C HIS A 48 1.81 1.18 4.36
N TRP A 49 0.73 0.58 3.90
CA TRP A 49 -0.06 1.12 2.77
C TRP A 49 -0.62 2.53 3.03
N ARG A 50 -1.04 2.83 4.27
CA ARG A 50 -1.57 4.16 4.62
C ARG A 50 -0.47 5.19 4.52
N HIS A 51 0.73 4.84 4.98
CA HIS A 51 1.89 5.71 4.89
C HIS A 51 2.30 5.93 3.43
N GLN A 52 2.29 4.89 2.58
CA GLN A 52 2.46 5.07 1.14
C GLN A 52 1.44 6.03 0.53
N LYS A 53 0.16 5.94 0.95
CA LYS A 53 -0.89 6.86 0.48
C LYS A 53 -0.68 8.29 0.98
N TRP A 54 -0.36 8.45 2.26
CA TRP A 54 -0.19 9.76 2.91
C TRP A 54 1.09 10.47 2.51
N SER A 55 2.14 9.74 2.16
CA SER A 55 3.38 10.29 1.61
C SER A 55 3.29 10.58 0.11
N ASN A 56 2.09 10.49 -0.50
CA ASN A 56 1.93 10.60 -1.95
C ASN A 56 2.86 9.65 -2.74
N ARG A 57 3.09 8.45 -2.19
CA ARG A 57 4.00 7.42 -2.71
C ARG A 57 5.46 7.87 -2.79
N GLU A 58 5.88 8.86 -2.00
CA GLU A 58 7.29 9.21 -1.85
C GLU A 58 8.01 8.15 -1.00
N CYS A 59 8.40 7.03 -1.63
CA CYS A 59 9.00 5.89 -0.94
C CYS A 59 10.32 6.23 -0.22
N LEU A 60 11.06 7.21 -0.76
CA LEU A 60 12.36 7.63 -0.23
C LEU A 60 12.26 8.47 1.05
N ARG A 61 11.03 8.78 1.52
CA ARG A 61 10.81 9.33 2.86
C ARG A 61 11.23 8.36 3.97
N CYS A 62 11.19 7.05 3.70
CA CYS A 62 11.51 6.00 4.66
C CYS A 62 12.58 5.03 4.17
N HIS A 63 12.63 4.75 2.86
CA HIS A 63 13.55 3.79 2.25
C HIS A 63 14.75 4.49 1.60
N THR A 64 15.87 3.79 1.52
CA THR A 64 16.98 4.21 0.66
C THR A 64 16.84 3.52 -0.70
N ALA A 65 17.20 4.21 -1.79
CA ALA A 65 16.96 3.73 -3.15
C ALA A 65 17.64 2.38 -3.49
N GLN A 66 18.64 1.98 -2.71
CA GLN A 66 19.38 0.74 -2.91
C GLN A 66 18.76 -0.45 -2.17
N GLU A 67 17.96 -0.22 -1.12
CA GLU A 67 17.44 -1.30 -0.25
C GLU A 67 16.04 -0.99 0.30
N TRP A 68 15.06 -1.82 -0.07
CA TRP A 68 13.68 -1.71 0.40
C TRP A 68 13.50 -2.18 1.85
N LYS A 69 14.44 -2.97 2.37
CA LYS A 69 14.49 -3.28 3.81
C LYS A 69 15.43 -2.30 4.47
N ILE A 70 14.94 -1.57 5.47
CA ILE A 70 15.75 -0.63 6.25
C ILE A 70 16.75 -1.47 7.08
N LYS A 71 18.04 -1.29 6.80
CA LYS A 71 19.13 -1.92 7.56
C LYS A 71 19.18 -1.39 8.99
N ASN A 72 19.70 -2.22 9.90
CA ASN A 72 19.93 -1.87 11.31
C ASN A 72 18.66 -1.31 11.99
N TRP A 73 17.50 -1.87 11.66
CA TRP A 73 16.23 -1.44 12.25
C TRP A 73 16.24 -1.63 13.77
N ASP A 74 16.20 -0.51 14.50
CA ASP A 74 16.13 -0.43 15.95
C ASP A 74 15.21 0.73 16.40
N LYS A 75 15.24 1.04 17.70
CA LYS A 75 14.44 2.10 18.31
C LYS A 75 14.83 3.47 17.75
N GLU A 76 16.13 3.75 17.66
CA GLU A 76 16.69 5.01 17.21
C GLU A 76 16.27 5.30 15.75
N VAL A 77 16.43 4.32 14.86
CA VAL A 77 16.00 4.43 13.46
C VAL A 77 14.49 4.65 13.35
N ALA A 78 13.70 3.89 14.11
CA ALA A 78 12.24 4.04 14.10
C ALA A 78 11.81 5.44 14.56
N HIS A 79 12.41 5.96 15.64
CA HIS A 79 12.08 7.28 16.17
C HIS A 79 12.48 8.41 15.21
N GLN A 80 13.61 8.27 14.51
CA GLN A 80 14.08 9.25 13.52
C GLN A 80 13.18 9.33 12.28
N ILE A 81 12.57 8.23 11.88
CA ILE A 81 11.69 8.19 10.70
C ILE A 81 10.27 8.62 11.06
N CYS A 82 9.71 8.06 12.14
CA CYS A 82 8.29 8.22 12.46
C CYS A 82 7.97 9.57 13.09
N ILE A 83 8.70 9.96 14.14
CA ILE A 83 8.31 11.08 15.00
C ILE A 83 8.35 12.42 14.26
N PRO A 84 9.41 12.78 13.51
CA PRO A 84 9.46 14.07 12.82
C PRO A 84 8.32 14.25 11.82
N CYS A 85 7.94 13.20 11.09
CA CYS A 85 6.85 13.26 10.11
C CYS A 85 5.48 13.42 10.79
N HIS A 86 5.27 12.76 11.94
CA HIS A 86 4.05 12.87 12.72
C HIS A 86 3.91 14.22 13.43
N ASP A 87 5.02 14.74 13.95
CA ASP A 87 5.10 16.05 14.60
C ASP A 87 4.83 17.17 13.60
N GLN A 88 5.35 17.04 12.37
CA GLN A 88 5.09 17.95 11.26
C GLN A 88 3.58 18.05 10.95
N GLY A 89 2.97 19.11 11.47
CA GLY A 89 1.55 19.39 11.30
C GLY A 89 0.63 18.51 12.14
N LYS A 90 1.13 17.83 13.17
CA LYS A 90 0.36 17.02 14.15
C LYS A 90 -0.53 15.96 13.50
N LYS A 91 0.05 15.18 12.58
CA LYS A 91 -0.68 14.23 11.74
C LYS A 91 -0.61 12.78 12.24
N GLY A 92 0.14 12.53 13.30
CA GLY A 92 0.27 11.20 13.90
C GLY A 92 0.80 11.25 15.33
N PRO A 93 0.95 10.07 15.96
CA PRO A 93 1.43 9.95 17.34
C PRO A 93 2.91 10.35 17.45
N VAL A 94 3.24 11.12 18.49
CA VAL A 94 4.60 11.56 18.80
C VAL A 94 5.05 11.16 20.20
N ASP A 95 4.09 10.91 21.10
CA ASP A 95 4.38 10.50 22.46
C ASP A 95 4.53 8.97 22.58
N CYS A 96 5.33 8.54 23.56
CA CYS A 96 5.62 7.12 23.77
C CYS A 96 4.35 6.27 23.88
N LYS A 97 3.37 6.72 24.66
CA LYS A 97 2.13 5.95 24.88
C LYS A 97 1.18 5.97 23.68
N GLU A 98 1.30 6.97 22.82
CA GLU A 98 0.47 7.06 21.62
C GLU A 98 0.90 6.02 20.58
N CYS A 99 2.20 5.75 20.44
CA CYS A 99 2.70 4.67 19.58
C CYS A 99 2.70 3.31 20.29
N HIS A 100 3.20 3.26 21.52
CA HIS A 100 3.47 2.02 22.25
C HIS A 100 2.32 1.59 23.17
N GLY A 101 1.18 2.27 23.09
CA GLY A 101 -0.04 1.91 23.81
C GLY A 101 -0.81 0.75 23.15
N PRO A 102 -1.86 0.25 23.83
CA PRO A 102 -2.64 -0.90 23.36
C PRO A 102 -3.35 -0.65 22.03
N THR A 103 -3.53 0.62 21.62
CA THR A 103 -4.19 0.98 20.38
C THR A 103 -3.41 0.55 19.13
N TYR A 104 -2.08 0.55 19.20
CA TYR A 104 -1.21 0.26 18.04
C TYR A 104 -0.24 -0.89 18.29
N THR A 105 -0.37 -1.59 19.41
CA THR A 105 0.50 -2.71 19.74
C THR A 105 -0.27 -4.02 19.88
N SER A 106 0.44 -5.13 19.65
CA SER A 106 -0.07 -6.49 19.84
C SER A 106 1.01 -7.37 20.44
N MET A 107 0.64 -8.26 21.35
CA MET A 107 1.51 -9.33 21.87
C MET A 107 1.66 -10.50 20.88
N LYS A 108 0.78 -10.59 19.88
CA LYS A 108 0.81 -11.68 18.88
C LYS A 108 1.44 -11.18 17.60
N LYS A 109 2.48 -11.89 17.15
CA LYS A 109 3.09 -11.71 15.82
C LYS A 109 2.05 -11.90 14.71
N ASP A 110 1.03 -12.73 14.93
CA ASP A 110 0.04 -13.09 13.91
C ASP A 110 -1.39 -12.60 14.22
N ALA A 111 -1.57 -11.66 15.17
CA ALA A 111 -2.88 -11.03 15.37
C ALA A 111 -3.34 -10.33 14.07
N PRO A 112 -4.63 -10.43 13.68
CA PRO A 112 -5.13 -9.84 12.45
C PRO A 112 -4.83 -8.33 12.34
#